data_AF-A0A4Q2UIG3-F1
#
_entry.id   AF-A0A4Q2UIG3-F1
#
_cell.length_a   1.000
_cell.length_b   1.000
_cell.length_c   1.000
_cell.angle_alpha   90.00
_cell.angle_beta   90.00
_cell.angle_gamma   90.00
#
_symmetry.space_group_name_H-M   'P 1'
#
loop_
_entity.id
_entity.type
_entity.pdbx_description
1 polymer ?
#
loop_
_entity_poly.entity_id
_entity_poly.type
_entity_poly.pdbx_seq_one_letter_code
_entity_poly.pdbx_strand_id
1 'polypeptide(L)'
;MSTRPPNNSSGPLDHLALRYLRQALDTAHPTDEPYVLNPTESRVIRRTKVVTLTMAALLGILGVLMLYLPQYSWPDLFVSTPITLFGTTYALPLVTMLYGLLLVYLEINLLIAINLRGVKNIMQVCQFPKAHDAQYERHLRALADAALEKTNRGVLRFGIDPYLNLPRWGLTMFFLVNMIRGALSSLVLKFLLRRVAGRFALRQVTDLAGLPVYAFWNAWASWQVLHEAQVRVMAPLTIREFVNELYDEWGNNPQFKPLILEALQYVAILKRQYNYAHFLLTETLVHRFELQTNATLTGHFAEQVANAPVEVRRSLERLLVFGVLVDGKLSWFEKRRLRQLRRKGLLSNYQPADIQRIGSEYNAGRGLWV
;
A
#
# COMPACT_ATOMS: atom_id res chain seq x y z
N MET A 1 -11.51 -10.18 -34.11
CA MET A 1 -12.18 -11.31 -33.40
C MET A 1 -13.31 -10.73 -32.55
N SER A 2 -14.44 -11.45 -32.44
CA SER A 2 -15.71 -10.99 -31.84
C SER A 2 -15.52 -10.08 -30.60
N THR A 3 -16.05 -8.85 -30.66
CA THR A 3 -15.96 -7.84 -29.60
C THR A 3 -17.11 -7.89 -28.60
N ARG A 4 -17.88 -8.99 -28.58
CA ARG A 4 -19.00 -9.15 -27.65
C ARG A 4 -18.54 -9.88 -26.38
N PRO A 5 -18.62 -9.25 -25.19
CA PRO A 5 -18.40 -9.94 -23.94
C PRO A 5 -19.50 -11.02 -23.72
N PRO A 6 -19.22 -12.08 -22.94
CA PRO A 6 -20.22 -13.08 -22.60
C PRO A 6 -21.42 -12.42 -21.90
N ASN A 7 -22.62 -12.81 -22.32
CA ASN A 7 -23.91 -12.19 -21.99
C ASN A 7 -24.42 -12.49 -20.55
N ASN A 8 -23.53 -12.51 -19.55
CA ASN A 8 -23.87 -12.87 -18.16
C ASN A 8 -23.54 -11.74 -17.17
N SER A 9 -24.12 -10.55 -17.35
CA SER A 9 -24.07 -9.46 -16.35
C SER A 9 -25.42 -9.32 -15.64
N SER A 10 -25.43 -9.44 -14.31
CA SER A 10 -26.63 -9.58 -13.48
C SER A 10 -27.03 -8.28 -12.76
N GLY A 11 -26.91 -7.11 -13.41
CA GLY A 11 -27.51 -5.89 -12.88
C GLY A 11 -27.29 -4.59 -13.67
N PRO A 12 -28.09 -3.54 -13.40
CA PRO A 12 -27.99 -2.23 -14.06
C PRO A 12 -26.69 -1.48 -13.73
N LEU A 13 -26.05 -1.80 -12.59
CA LEU A 13 -24.75 -1.26 -12.20
C LEU A 13 -23.61 -1.82 -13.06
N ASP A 14 -23.71 -3.06 -13.51
CA ASP A 14 -22.69 -3.70 -14.37
C ASP A 14 -22.67 -3.06 -15.77
N HIS A 15 -23.85 -2.70 -16.31
CA HIS A 15 -23.95 -2.00 -17.59
C HIS A 15 -23.37 -0.58 -17.53
N LEU A 16 -23.57 0.15 -16.43
CA LEU A 16 -22.96 1.47 -16.23
C LEU A 16 -21.44 1.36 -16.06
N ALA A 17 -20.97 0.34 -15.33
CA ALA A 17 -19.54 0.06 -15.17
C ALA A 17 -18.87 -0.26 -16.52
N LEU A 18 -19.51 -1.09 -17.37
CA LEU A 18 -19.01 -1.45 -18.69
C LEU A 18 -19.02 -0.28 -19.69
N ARG A 19 -20.07 0.54 -19.68
CA ARG A 19 -20.16 1.72 -20.57
C ARG A 19 -19.12 2.78 -20.18
N TYR A 20 -18.90 2.94 -18.89
CA TYR A 20 -17.87 3.83 -18.35
C TYR A 20 -16.45 3.31 -18.61
N LEU A 21 -16.21 2.00 -18.42
CA LEU A 21 -14.94 1.34 -18.77
C LEU A 21 -14.62 1.55 -20.26
N ARG A 22 -15.61 1.36 -21.14
CA ARG A 22 -15.43 1.59 -22.58
C ARG A 22 -15.02 3.02 -22.90
N GLN A 23 -15.67 4.02 -22.29
CA GLN A 23 -15.36 5.43 -22.52
C GLN A 23 -13.99 5.83 -21.94
N ALA A 24 -13.55 5.22 -20.85
CA ALA A 24 -12.22 5.41 -20.27
C ALA A 24 -11.10 4.73 -21.08
N LEU A 25 -11.43 3.67 -21.82
CA LEU A 25 -10.49 2.95 -22.70
C LEU A 25 -10.28 3.65 -24.06
N ASP A 26 -11.21 4.50 -24.49
CA ASP A 26 -11.16 5.17 -25.79
C ASP A 26 -10.43 6.54 -25.77
N THR A 27 -9.99 7.04 -24.59
CA THR A 27 -9.20 8.29 -24.51
C THR A 27 -7.72 8.05 -24.77
N ALA A 28 -7.21 8.54 -25.90
CA ALA A 28 -5.81 8.42 -26.30
C ALA A 28 -4.84 9.00 -25.25
N HIS A 29 -3.84 8.20 -24.86
CA HIS A 29 -2.75 8.63 -23.98
C HIS A 29 -1.59 9.11 -24.86
N PRO A 30 -1.10 10.35 -24.71
CA PRO A 30 0.09 10.81 -25.41
C PRO A 30 1.31 10.17 -24.75
N THR A 31 1.78 9.07 -25.36
CA THR A 31 3.11 8.51 -25.14
C THR A 31 4.12 9.47 -25.73
N ASP A 32 4.65 10.40 -24.95
CA ASP A 32 5.88 11.15 -25.26
C ASP A 32 6.32 11.93 -24.00
N GLU A 33 7.04 11.29 -23.08
CA GLU A 33 7.98 11.91 -22.10
C GLU A 33 8.61 10.81 -21.21
N PRO A 34 9.84 11.00 -20.68
CA PRO A 34 10.59 10.00 -19.89
C PRO A 34 10.06 9.76 -18.46
N TYR A 35 8.82 10.19 -18.16
CA TYR A 35 8.24 10.14 -16.82
C TYR A 35 7.21 9.00 -16.70
N VAL A 36 7.22 8.31 -15.56
CA VAL A 36 6.23 7.26 -15.24
C VAL A 36 4.81 7.84 -15.15
N LEU A 37 4.68 9.09 -14.69
CA LEU A 37 3.44 9.85 -14.65
C LEU A 37 3.62 11.23 -15.29
N ASN A 38 2.63 11.66 -16.07
CA ASN A 38 2.62 13.02 -16.63
C ASN A 38 2.56 14.09 -15.51
N PRO A 39 3.18 15.28 -15.66
CA PRO A 39 3.04 16.40 -14.71
C PRO A 39 1.58 16.82 -14.42
N THR A 40 0.65 16.52 -15.31
CA THR A 40 -0.80 16.71 -15.09
C THR A 40 -1.39 15.61 -14.21
N GLU A 41 -1.08 14.34 -14.49
CA GLU A 41 -1.51 13.18 -13.71
C GLU A 41 -1.01 13.27 -12.26
N SER A 42 0.27 13.58 -12.07
CA SER A 42 0.87 13.74 -10.74
C SER A 42 0.17 14.85 -9.92
N ARG A 43 -0.21 15.97 -10.55
CA ARG A 43 -1.00 17.03 -9.92
C ARG A 43 -2.40 16.55 -9.52
N VAL A 44 -3.08 15.80 -10.38
CA VAL A 44 -4.42 15.27 -10.08
C VAL A 44 -4.37 14.22 -8.97
N ILE A 45 -3.36 13.34 -8.96
CA ILE A 45 -3.13 12.36 -7.88
C ILE A 45 -2.85 13.09 -6.56
N ARG A 46 -1.99 14.11 -6.56
CA ARG A 46 -1.71 14.91 -5.36
C ARG A 46 -2.97 15.58 -4.83
N ARG A 47 -3.77 16.19 -5.69
CA ARG A 47 -5.05 16.81 -5.32
C ARG A 47 -6.02 15.77 -4.75
N THR A 48 -6.15 14.62 -5.39
CA THR A 48 -7.00 13.51 -4.94
C THR A 48 -6.57 13.05 -3.55
N LYS A 49 -5.28 12.83 -3.33
CA LYS A 49 -4.72 12.48 -2.02
C LYS A 49 -5.05 13.53 -0.96
N VAL A 50 -4.79 14.81 -1.22
CA VAL A 50 -5.08 15.88 -0.25
C VAL A 50 -6.57 15.91 0.09
N VAL A 51 -7.46 15.85 -0.91
CA VAL A 51 -8.92 15.86 -0.67
C VAL A 51 -9.35 14.64 0.14
N THR A 52 -8.96 13.43 -0.24
CA THR A 52 -9.33 12.20 0.47
C THR A 52 -8.79 12.21 1.92
N LEU A 53 -7.57 12.68 2.14
CA LEU A 53 -6.98 12.80 3.48
C LEU A 53 -7.70 13.82 4.35
N THR A 54 -8.04 14.99 3.80
CA THR A 54 -8.81 16.00 4.53
C THR A 54 -10.19 15.48 4.90
N MET A 55 -10.89 14.80 3.98
CA MET A 55 -12.18 14.16 4.27
C MET A 55 -12.07 13.09 5.35
N ALA A 56 -11.03 12.24 5.30
CA ALA A 56 -10.79 11.21 6.32
C ALA A 56 -10.50 11.83 7.70
N ALA A 57 -9.70 12.89 7.76
CA ALA A 57 -9.42 13.62 9.00
C ALA A 57 -10.69 14.27 9.58
N LEU A 58 -11.47 14.95 8.73
CA LEU A 58 -12.75 15.56 9.11
C LEU A 58 -13.75 14.53 9.60
N LEU A 59 -13.80 13.35 8.97
CA LEU A 59 -14.66 12.25 9.40
C LEU A 59 -14.29 11.77 10.82
N GLY A 60 -13.00 11.68 11.14
CA GLY A 60 -12.55 11.33 12.50
C GLY A 60 -12.90 12.38 13.55
N ILE A 61 -12.80 13.66 13.20
CA ILE A 61 -13.26 14.78 14.06
C ILE A 61 -14.77 14.68 14.27
N LEU A 62 -15.53 14.48 13.19
CA LEU A 62 -16.99 14.39 13.22
C LEU A 62 -17.47 13.16 14.01
N GLY A 63 -16.78 12.03 13.93
CA GLY A 63 -17.07 10.83 14.71
C GLY A 63 -17.00 11.08 16.22
N VAL A 64 -15.95 11.77 16.69
CA VAL A 64 -15.80 12.15 18.09
C VAL A 64 -16.84 13.19 18.53
N LEU A 65 -17.13 14.19 17.68
CA LEU A 65 -18.18 15.18 17.97
C LEU A 65 -19.56 14.53 18.05
N MET A 66 -19.90 13.66 17.11
CA MET A 66 -21.15 12.89 17.11
C MET A 66 -21.25 11.95 18.31
N LEU A 67 -20.12 11.46 18.84
CA LEU A 67 -20.14 10.64 20.04
C LEU A 67 -20.47 11.46 21.29
N TYR A 68 -19.83 12.61 21.49
CA TYR A 68 -19.93 13.38 22.73
C TYR A 68 -21.06 14.40 22.75
N LEU A 69 -21.37 15.05 21.62
CA LEU A 69 -22.36 16.13 21.58
C LEU A 69 -23.76 15.65 22.03
N PRO A 70 -24.29 14.51 21.56
CA PRO A 70 -25.57 13.98 22.03
C PRO A 70 -25.56 13.61 23.51
N GLN A 71 -24.42 13.13 24.03
CA GLN A 71 -24.29 12.78 25.46
C GLN A 71 -24.34 14.02 26.36
N TYR A 72 -23.84 15.15 25.88
CA TYR A 72 -23.90 16.42 26.60
C TYR A 72 -25.26 17.12 26.44
N SER A 73 -25.91 17.02 25.28
CA SER A 73 -27.20 17.68 25.03
C SER A 73 -28.39 16.90 25.57
N TRP A 74 -28.34 15.57 25.60
CA TRP A 74 -29.43 14.70 26.04
C TRP A 74 -28.95 13.64 27.03
N PRO A 75 -28.47 14.02 28.23
CA PRO A 75 -27.90 13.08 29.19
C PRO A 75 -28.90 11.99 29.62
N ASP A 76 -30.21 12.32 29.64
CA ASP A 76 -31.28 11.40 30.04
C ASP A 76 -31.39 10.16 29.14
N LEU A 77 -30.98 10.27 27.87
CA LEU A 77 -30.98 9.13 26.93
C LEU A 77 -29.80 8.18 27.16
N PHE A 78 -28.72 8.64 27.81
CA PHE A 78 -27.47 7.91 27.99
C PHE A 78 -27.25 7.44 29.43
N VAL A 79 -28.34 7.29 30.19
CA VAL A 79 -28.31 6.82 31.59
C VAL A 79 -27.88 5.34 31.65
N SER A 80 -27.09 5.00 32.67
CA SER A 80 -26.70 3.62 32.94
C SER A 80 -27.91 2.78 33.32
N THR A 81 -28.21 1.74 32.55
CA THR A 81 -29.29 0.80 32.84
C THR A 81 -28.84 -0.19 33.91
N PRO A 82 -29.56 -0.33 35.05
CA PRO A 82 -29.25 -1.32 36.06
C PRO A 82 -29.68 -2.71 35.56
N ILE A 83 -28.74 -3.64 35.45
CA ILE A 83 -29.00 -5.04 35.11
C ILE A 83 -28.62 -5.91 36.29
N THR A 84 -29.56 -6.70 36.80
CA THR A 84 -29.31 -7.69 37.85
C THR A 84 -28.88 -9.01 37.22
N LEU A 85 -27.65 -9.44 37.49
CA LEU A 85 -27.14 -10.76 37.10
C LEU A 85 -26.59 -11.46 38.34
N PHE A 86 -26.98 -12.71 38.56
CA PHE A 86 -26.52 -13.53 39.70
C PHE A 86 -26.64 -12.84 41.08
N GLY A 87 -27.73 -12.08 41.30
CA GLY A 87 -27.96 -11.37 42.57
C GLY A 87 -27.13 -10.11 42.77
N THR A 88 -26.30 -9.71 41.80
CA THR A 88 -25.52 -8.47 41.80
C THR A 88 -26.05 -7.47 40.77
N THR A 89 -26.21 -6.21 41.15
CA THR A 89 -26.64 -5.11 40.29
C THR A 89 -25.45 -4.48 39.58
N TYR A 90 -25.38 -4.61 38.25
CA TYR A 90 -24.40 -3.92 37.41
C TYR A 90 -25.05 -2.74 36.70
N ALA A 91 -24.48 -1.54 36.85
CA ALA A 91 -24.90 -0.37 36.08
C ALA A 91 -24.14 -0.34 34.75
N LEU A 92 -24.78 -0.78 33.66
CA LEU A 92 -24.17 -0.86 32.33
C LEU A 92 -24.74 0.25 31.43
N PRO A 93 -23.89 1.07 30.77
CA PRO A 93 -24.35 2.11 29.85
C PRO A 93 -24.67 1.52 28.47
N LEU A 94 -25.70 0.68 28.39
CA LEU A 94 -26.07 -0.05 27.17
C LEU A 94 -26.32 0.86 25.97
N VAL A 95 -27.07 1.95 26.17
CA VAL A 95 -27.41 2.89 25.09
C VAL A 95 -26.14 3.54 24.53
N THR A 96 -25.22 3.96 25.38
CA THR A 96 -23.94 4.54 24.98
C THR A 96 -23.09 3.54 24.21
N MET A 97 -23.05 2.27 24.62
CA MET A 97 -22.32 1.22 23.90
C MET A 97 -22.91 0.95 22.52
N LEU A 98 -24.24 0.79 22.42
CA LEU A 98 -24.93 0.53 21.16
C LEU A 98 -24.77 1.71 20.20
N TYR A 99 -24.92 2.94 20.70
CA TYR A 99 -24.75 4.16 19.93
C TYR A 99 -23.30 4.32 19.44
N GLY A 100 -22.32 4.07 20.31
CA GLY A 100 -20.91 4.08 19.92
C GLY A 100 -20.60 3.05 18.83
N LEU A 101 -21.14 1.83 18.95
CA LEU A 101 -20.97 0.78 17.95
C LEU A 101 -21.57 1.18 16.59
N LEU A 102 -22.76 1.80 16.59
CA LEU A 102 -23.40 2.34 15.40
C LEU A 102 -22.52 3.40 14.73
N LEU A 103 -21.97 4.35 15.50
CA LEU A 103 -21.08 5.38 14.98
C LEU A 103 -19.82 4.79 14.36
N VAL A 104 -19.18 3.82 15.03
CA VAL A 104 -18.02 3.11 14.49
C VAL A 104 -18.33 2.44 13.16
N TYR A 105 -19.47 1.76 13.09
CA TYR A 105 -19.91 1.11 11.85
C TYR A 105 -20.08 2.14 10.71
N LEU A 106 -20.78 3.26 10.96
CA LEU A 106 -20.98 4.31 9.96
C LEU A 106 -19.66 4.95 9.52
N GLU A 107 -18.78 5.27 10.47
CA GLU A 107 -17.47 5.87 10.22
C GLU A 107 -16.62 4.98 9.30
N ILE A 108 -16.52 3.68 9.59
CA ILE A 108 -15.76 2.73 8.78
C ILE A 108 -16.32 2.65 7.35
N ASN A 109 -17.65 2.56 7.19
CA ASN A 109 -18.28 2.48 5.87
C ASN A 109 -18.01 3.75 5.03
N LEU A 110 -18.14 4.93 5.64
CA LEU A 110 -17.83 6.20 4.99
C LEU A 110 -16.36 6.30 4.62
N LEU A 111 -15.46 5.88 5.51
CA LEU A 111 -14.02 5.89 5.28
C LEU A 111 -13.63 4.96 4.12
N ILE A 112 -14.24 3.77 4.04
CA ILE A 112 -14.08 2.86 2.89
C ILE A 112 -14.56 3.53 1.61
N ALA A 113 -15.77 4.11 1.59
CA ALA A 113 -16.31 4.77 0.40
C ALA A 113 -15.43 5.93 -0.11
N ILE A 114 -14.94 6.76 0.81
CA ILE A 114 -14.05 7.89 0.51
C ILE A 114 -12.71 7.39 -0.06
N ASN A 115 -12.11 6.36 0.55
CA ASN A 115 -10.86 5.79 0.07
C ASN A 115 -11.01 5.09 -1.28
N LEU A 116 -12.07 4.30 -1.48
CA LEU A 116 -12.36 3.65 -2.76
C LEU A 116 -12.58 4.67 -3.87
N ARG A 117 -13.26 5.79 -3.60
CA ARG A 117 -13.39 6.90 -4.56
C ARG A 117 -12.02 7.50 -4.91
N GLY A 118 -11.16 7.70 -3.91
CA GLY A 118 -9.79 8.17 -4.14
C GLY A 118 -8.96 7.22 -4.99
N VAL A 119 -9.00 5.92 -4.69
CA VAL A 119 -8.34 4.86 -5.47
C VAL A 119 -8.87 4.83 -6.90
N LYS A 120 -10.19 4.88 -7.08
CA LYS A 120 -10.84 4.91 -8.40
C LYS A 120 -10.37 6.11 -9.22
N ASN A 121 -10.30 7.30 -8.61
CA ASN A 121 -9.80 8.49 -9.30
C ASN A 121 -8.33 8.34 -9.72
N ILE A 122 -7.46 7.78 -8.86
CA ILE A 122 -6.05 7.51 -9.20
C ILE A 122 -5.96 6.54 -10.37
N MET A 123 -6.71 5.44 -10.32
CA MET A 123 -6.74 4.44 -11.39
C MET A 123 -7.25 5.04 -12.72
N GLN A 124 -8.27 5.89 -12.68
CA GLN A 124 -8.83 6.53 -13.86
C GLN A 124 -7.86 7.51 -14.52
N VAL A 125 -7.19 8.34 -13.70
CA VAL A 125 -6.22 9.33 -14.20
C VAL A 125 -5.05 8.65 -14.90
N CYS A 126 -4.64 7.49 -14.39
CA CYS A 126 -3.55 6.72 -14.96
C CYS A 126 -4.00 5.62 -15.93
N GLN A 127 -5.29 5.60 -16.31
CA GLN A 127 -5.89 4.62 -17.22
C GLN A 127 -5.55 3.16 -16.86
N PHE A 128 -5.54 2.85 -15.56
CA PHE A 128 -5.22 1.53 -15.05
C PHE A 128 -6.51 0.74 -14.74
N PRO A 129 -6.70 -0.49 -15.27
CA PRO A 129 -5.77 -1.30 -16.07
C PRO A 129 -5.71 -0.89 -17.55
N LYS A 130 -4.52 -0.94 -18.14
CA LYS A 130 -4.31 -0.70 -19.58
C LYS A 130 -4.85 -1.89 -20.39
N ALA A 131 -5.94 -1.72 -21.14
CA ALA A 131 -6.52 -2.81 -21.95
C ALA A 131 -5.63 -3.27 -23.12
N HIS A 132 -4.54 -2.56 -23.44
CA HIS A 132 -3.64 -2.87 -24.56
C HIS A 132 -2.31 -3.53 -24.16
N ASP A 133 -2.08 -3.85 -22.87
CA ASP A 133 -0.88 -4.62 -22.50
C ASP A 133 -1.12 -6.11 -22.87
N ALA A 134 -0.53 -6.56 -23.99
CA ALA A 134 -0.60 -7.95 -24.45
C ALA A 134 -0.06 -8.98 -23.44
N GLN A 135 0.64 -8.52 -22.40
CA GLN A 135 1.14 -9.33 -21.30
C GLN A 135 0.20 -9.35 -20.09
N TYR A 136 -0.85 -8.53 -20.02
CA TYR A 136 -1.77 -8.49 -18.87
C TYR A 136 -2.56 -9.79 -18.68
N GLU A 137 -3.09 -10.36 -19.76
CA GLU A 137 -3.71 -11.70 -19.71
C GLU A 137 -2.68 -12.80 -19.39
N ARG A 138 -1.43 -12.63 -19.83
CA ARG A 138 -0.36 -13.61 -19.58
C ARG A 138 0.10 -13.56 -18.12
N HIS A 139 0.20 -12.38 -17.52
CA HIS A 139 0.41 -12.20 -16.10
C HIS A 139 -0.79 -12.75 -15.32
N LEU A 140 -2.04 -12.41 -15.66
CA LEU A 140 -3.21 -12.99 -15.00
C LEU A 140 -3.26 -14.53 -15.09
N ARG A 141 -2.85 -15.11 -16.22
CA ARG A 141 -2.74 -16.57 -16.39
C ARG A 141 -1.57 -17.17 -15.61
N ALA A 142 -0.38 -16.57 -15.63
CA ALA A 142 0.76 -17.02 -14.83
C ALA A 142 0.45 -16.95 -13.33
N LEU A 143 -0.31 -15.95 -12.91
CA LEU A 143 -0.82 -15.79 -11.54
C LEU A 143 -1.91 -16.82 -11.20
N ALA A 144 -2.78 -17.16 -12.14
CA ALA A 144 -3.78 -18.21 -11.97
C ALA A 144 -3.15 -19.61 -11.97
N ASP A 145 -2.18 -19.87 -12.84
CA ASP A 145 -1.45 -21.14 -12.95
C ASP A 145 -0.56 -21.37 -11.72
N ALA A 146 0.15 -20.34 -11.25
CA ALA A 146 0.88 -20.39 -9.99
C ALA A 146 -0.02 -20.55 -8.75
N ALA A 147 -1.29 -20.11 -8.83
CA ALA A 147 -2.28 -20.33 -7.78
C ALA A 147 -2.88 -21.76 -7.83
N LEU A 148 -2.85 -22.42 -9.00
CA LEU A 148 -3.36 -23.77 -9.24
C LEU A 148 -2.31 -24.86 -8.97
N GLU A 149 -1.01 -24.61 -9.18
CA GLU A 149 0.10 -25.54 -8.88
C GLU A 149 0.44 -25.64 -7.39
N LYS A 150 -0.58 -25.94 -6.59
CA LYS A 150 -0.54 -26.03 -5.14
C LYS A 150 -0.01 -27.38 -4.65
N THR A 151 1.21 -27.79 -5.01
CA THR A 151 1.73 -29.09 -4.52
C THR A 151 3.25 -29.30 -4.52
N ASN A 152 4.09 -28.26 -4.40
CA ASN A 152 5.48 -28.53 -3.98
C ASN A 152 6.09 -27.50 -3.03
N ARG A 153 6.87 -28.03 -2.08
CA ARG A 153 7.42 -27.34 -0.91
C ARG A 153 8.47 -26.29 -1.32
N GLY A 154 8.31 -25.09 -0.75
CA GLY A 154 9.18 -23.94 -0.96
C GLY A 154 8.48 -22.91 -1.85
N VAL A 155 8.38 -21.66 -1.40
CA VAL A 155 7.70 -20.53 -2.10
C VAL A 155 6.17 -20.41 -1.91
N LEU A 156 5.56 -21.17 -1.00
CA LEU A 156 4.15 -20.96 -0.58
C LEU A 156 3.93 -19.65 0.18
N ARG A 157 3.75 -18.54 -0.56
CA ARG A 157 2.91 -17.39 -0.18
C ARG A 157 2.63 -16.49 -1.40
N PHE A 158 2.13 -17.09 -2.47
CA PHE A 158 1.80 -16.38 -3.72
C PHE A 158 0.50 -15.58 -3.54
N GLY A 159 0.66 -14.27 -3.45
CA GLY A 159 -0.41 -13.30 -3.26
C GLY A 159 -0.75 -12.61 -4.56
N ILE A 160 -1.82 -13.05 -5.20
CA ILE A 160 -2.53 -12.26 -6.19
C ILE A 160 -3.91 -11.99 -5.64
N ASP A 161 -4.01 -10.84 -5.00
CA ASP A 161 -5.15 -9.96 -5.16
C ASP A 161 -4.83 -8.65 -4.43
N PRO A 162 -5.25 -7.49 -4.97
CA PRO A 162 -4.92 -6.18 -4.42
C PRO A 162 -5.39 -6.02 -2.95
N TYR A 163 -6.34 -6.85 -2.49
CA TYR A 163 -6.82 -6.92 -1.10
C TYR A 163 -7.32 -8.31 -0.61
N LEU A 164 -7.13 -9.44 -1.32
CA LEU A 164 -7.75 -10.74 -0.93
C LEU A 164 -6.92 -11.68 -0.03
N ASN A 165 -5.74 -11.29 0.46
CA ASN A 165 -5.21 -11.98 1.64
C ASN A 165 -5.88 -11.55 2.96
N LEU A 166 -6.89 -10.68 2.88
CA LEU A 166 -7.89 -10.54 3.90
C LEU A 166 -9.26 -10.92 3.31
N PRO A 167 -10.17 -11.55 4.09
CA PRO A 167 -11.56 -11.79 3.66
C PRO A 167 -12.22 -10.48 3.17
N ARG A 168 -13.40 -10.49 2.53
CA ARG A 168 -14.14 -9.26 2.12
C ARG A 168 -14.20 -8.15 3.20
N TRP A 169 -14.03 -8.56 4.45
CA TRP A 169 -13.88 -7.79 5.67
C TRP A 169 -12.49 -7.14 5.89
N GLY A 170 -11.56 -7.23 4.94
CA GLY A 170 -10.15 -6.89 5.14
C GLY A 170 -9.86 -5.42 5.28
N LEU A 171 -10.45 -4.61 4.40
CA LEU A 171 -10.42 -3.15 4.52
C LEU A 171 -11.15 -2.71 5.78
N THR A 172 -12.30 -3.33 6.08
CA THR A 172 -13.05 -3.10 7.31
C THR A 172 -12.21 -3.39 8.55
N MET A 173 -11.50 -4.52 8.59
CA MET A 173 -10.59 -4.90 9.68
C MET A 173 -9.38 -3.97 9.77
N PHE A 174 -8.80 -3.57 8.64
CA PHE A 174 -7.70 -2.61 8.63
C PHE A 174 -8.11 -1.27 9.25
N PHE A 175 -9.27 -0.72 8.85
CA PHE A 175 -9.78 0.50 9.43
C PHE A 175 -10.21 0.31 10.89
N LEU A 176 -10.83 -0.82 11.23
CA LEU A 176 -11.21 -1.14 12.60
C LEU A 176 -9.98 -1.21 13.53
N VAL A 177 -8.91 -1.89 13.12
CA VAL A 177 -7.67 -1.99 13.90
C VAL A 177 -7.02 -0.61 14.07
N ASN A 178 -6.99 0.21 13.01
CA ASN A 178 -6.45 1.56 13.11
C ASN A 178 -7.32 2.47 13.99
N MET A 179 -8.63 2.29 13.95
CA MET A 179 -9.56 3.01 14.81
C MET A 179 -9.40 2.59 16.28
N ILE A 180 -9.19 1.31 16.57
CA ILE A 180 -8.83 0.82 17.91
C ILE A 180 -7.49 1.44 18.37
N ARG A 181 -6.49 1.50 17.49
CA ARG A 181 -5.21 2.20 17.80
C ARG A 181 -5.42 3.68 18.10
N GLY A 182 -6.30 4.33 17.35
CA GLY A 182 -6.73 5.71 17.61
C GLY A 182 -7.39 5.86 18.97
N ALA A 183 -8.33 4.98 19.30
CA ALA A 183 -8.99 4.94 20.60
C ALA A 183 -7.99 4.77 21.74
N LEU A 184 -7.11 3.77 21.66
CA LEU A 184 -6.06 3.52 22.66
C LEU A 184 -5.11 4.71 22.81
N SER A 185 -4.67 5.30 21.69
CA SER A 185 -3.81 6.48 21.70
C SER A 185 -4.50 7.67 22.37
N SER A 186 -5.79 7.85 22.13
CA SER A 186 -6.58 8.91 22.75
C SER A 186 -6.74 8.68 24.26
N LEU A 187 -6.90 7.43 24.70
CA LEU A 187 -6.94 7.09 26.13
C LEU A 187 -5.61 7.39 26.82
N VAL A 188 -4.49 7.03 26.19
CA VAL A 188 -3.15 7.36 26.69
C VAL A 188 -2.96 8.87 26.77
N LEU A 189 -3.38 9.62 25.74
CA LEU A 189 -3.31 11.08 25.74
C LEU A 189 -4.16 11.68 26.86
N LYS A 190 -5.41 11.21 27.05
CA LYS A 190 -6.29 11.64 28.13
C LYS A 190 -5.67 11.36 29.50
N PHE A 191 -5.05 10.20 29.68
CA PHE A 191 -4.38 9.84 30.93
C PHE A 191 -3.18 10.78 31.21
N LEU A 192 -2.35 11.04 30.20
CA LEU A 192 -1.24 11.99 30.31
C LEU A 192 -1.71 13.40 30.62
N LEU A 193 -2.75 13.88 29.93
CA LEU A 193 -3.33 15.21 30.16
C LEU A 193 -3.88 15.34 31.58
N ARG A 194 -4.61 14.33 32.08
CA ARG A 194 -5.08 14.34 33.47
C ARG A 194 -3.94 14.37 34.48
N ARG A 195 -2.84 13.66 34.19
CA ARG A 195 -1.65 13.64 35.05
C ARG A 195 -0.88 14.97 35.05
N VAL A 196 -0.79 15.64 33.91
CA VAL A 196 -0.02 16.89 33.75
C VAL A 196 -0.85 18.13 34.13
N ALA A 197 -2.11 18.21 33.72
CA ALA A 197 -2.98 19.37 33.96
C ALA A 197 -3.67 19.34 35.34
N GLY A 198 -3.59 18.22 36.08
CA GLY A 198 -4.13 18.09 37.43
C GLY A 198 -5.63 18.45 37.52
N ARG A 199 -6.00 19.24 38.54
CA ARG A 199 -7.38 19.70 38.82
C ARG A 199 -7.94 20.73 37.83
N PHE A 200 -7.11 21.30 36.95
CA PHE A 200 -7.52 22.33 36.00
C PHE A 200 -8.02 21.78 34.67
N ALA A 201 -7.94 20.47 34.46
CA ALA A 201 -8.49 19.84 33.27
C ALA A 201 -10.02 19.81 33.35
N LEU A 202 -10.69 20.75 32.67
CA LEU A 202 -12.11 20.67 32.40
C LEU A 202 -12.41 19.36 31.64
N ARG A 203 -13.40 18.59 32.10
CA ARG A 203 -13.83 17.31 31.49
C ARG A 203 -14.01 17.43 29.96
N GLN A 204 -14.57 18.55 29.53
CA GLN A 204 -14.76 18.92 28.12
C GLN A 204 -13.43 18.97 27.33
N VAL A 205 -12.39 19.59 27.89
CA VAL A 205 -11.06 19.68 27.25
C VAL A 205 -10.43 18.29 27.12
N THR A 206 -10.57 17.44 28.14
CA THR A 206 -10.05 16.07 28.06
C THR A 206 -10.80 15.21 27.05
N ASP A 207 -12.10 15.44 26.84
CA ASP A 207 -12.86 14.69 25.84
C ASP A 207 -12.57 15.15 24.41
N LEU A 208 -12.36 16.45 24.20
CA LEU A 208 -11.96 17.01 22.90
C LEU A 208 -10.51 16.71 22.51
N ALA A 209 -9.64 16.37 23.46
CA ALA A 209 -8.25 15.99 23.19
C ALA A 209 -8.14 14.76 22.27
N GLY A 210 -9.19 13.94 22.16
CA GLY A 210 -9.24 12.83 21.22
C GLY A 210 -9.33 13.25 19.75
N LEU A 211 -9.89 14.43 19.45
CA LEU A 211 -10.11 14.91 18.08
C LEU A 211 -8.85 14.85 17.19
N PRO A 212 -7.71 15.46 17.58
CA PRO A 212 -6.50 15.42 16.75
C PRO A 212 -5.95 13.99 16.57
N VAL A 213 -6.13 13.13 17.58
CA VAL A 213 -5.65 11.74 17.54
C VAL A 213 -6.43 10.93 16.51
N TYR A 214 -7.77 11.01 16.54
CA TYR A 214 -8.61 10.32 15.55
C TYR A 214 -8.41 10.86 14.14
N ALA A 215 -8.33 12.19 13.99
CA ALA A 215 -8.04 12.82 12.70
C ALA A 215 -6.73 12.31 12.10
N PHE A 216 -5.67 12.21 12.92
CA PHE A 216 -4.36 11.71 12.51
C PHE A 216 -4.42 10.25 12.05
N TRP A 217 -5.01 9.35 12.84
CA TRP A 217 -5.04 7.93 12.50
C TRP A 217 -5.90 7.64 11.27
N ASN A 218 -7.05 8.31 11.10
CA ASN A 218 -7.90 8.16 9.91
C ASN A 218 -7.21 8.68 8.65
N ALA A 219 -6.53 9.83 8.74
CA ALA A 219 -5.72 10.36 7.64
C ALA A 219 -4.55 9.43 7.31
N TRP A 220 -3.83 8.93 8.31
CA TRP A 220 -2.70 8.02 8.11
C TRP A 220 -3.12 6.69 7.45
N ALA A 221 -4.22 6.09 7.91
CA ALA A 221 -4.77 4.88 7.32
C ALA A 221 -5.19 5.11 5.85
N SER A 222 -5.83 6.25 5.57
CA SER A 222 -6.22 6.62 4.20
C SER A 222 -5.01 6.91 3.31
N TRP A 223 -3.97 7.56 3.85
CA TRP A 223 -2.71 7.78 3.13
C TRP A 223 -2.07 6.46 2.72
N GLN A 224 -2.06 5.47 3.62
CA GLN A 224 -1.50 4.15 3.32
C GLN A 224 -2.24 3.47 2.16
N VAL A 225 -3.57 3.54 2.13
CA VAL A 225 -4.40 2.98 1.05
C VAL A 225 -4.14 3.67 -0.28
N LEU A 226 -4.14 5.01 -0.32
CA LEU A 226 -3.92 5.76 -1.56
C LEU A 226 -2.47 5.65 -2.06
N HIS A 227 -1.51 5.54 -1.15
CA HIS A 227 -0.11 5.34 -1.51
C HIS A 227 0.10 3.98 -2.16
N GLU A 228 -0.47 2.93 -1.58
CA GLU A 228 -0.44 1.58 -2.16
C GLU A 228 -1.06 1.56 -3.57
N ALA A 229 -2.19 2.25 -3.76
CA ALA A 229 -2.81 2.38 -5.07
C ALA A 229 -1.92 3.11 -6.08
N GLN A 230 -1.26 4.21 -5.69
CA GLN A 230 -0.32 4.91 -6.57
C GLN A 230 0.86 4.00 -6.96
N VAL A 231 1.48 3.31 -6.00
CA VAL A 231 2.62 2.42 -6.27
C VAL A 231 2.23 1.31 -7.24
N ARG A 232 1.03 0.73 -7.10
CA ARG A 232 0.55 -0.33 -8.01
C ARG A 232 0.36 0.12 -9.44
N VAL A 233 -0.03 1.36 -9.63
CA VAL A 233 -0.19 1.95 -10.96
C VAL A 233 1.18 2.25 -11.59
N MET A 234 2.13 2.71 -10.79
CA MET A 234 3.46 3.11 -11.25
C MET A 234 4.43 1.93 -11.45
N ALA A 235 4.35 0.90 -10.60
CA ALA A 235 5.31 -0.18 -10.55
C ALA A 235 5.47 -0.93 -11.89
N PRO A 236 4.42 -1.32 -12.63
CA PRO A 236 4.57 -2.09 -13.87
C PRO A 236 5.42 -1.41 -14.93
N LEU A 237 5.19 -0.10 -15.16
CA LEU A 237 5.96 0.68 -16.14
C LEU A 237 7.41 0.79 -15.72
N THR A 238 7.63 1.21 -14.47
CA THR A 238 8.97 1.43 -13.93
C THR A 238 9.80 0.15 -13.89
N ILE A 239 9.17 -0.99 -13.56
CA ILE A 239 9.81 -2.31 -13.59
C ILE A 239 10.15 -2.70 -15.02
N ARG A 240 9.23 -2.53 -15.97
CA ARG A 240 9.47 -2.91 -17.36
C ARG A 240 10.60 -2.11 -17.99
N GLU A 241 10.62 -0.80 -17.80
CA GLU A 241 11.70 0.08 -18.29
C GLU A 241 13.05 -0.33 -17.70
N PHE A 242 13.10 -0.48 -16.37
CA PHE A 242 14.32 -0.89 -15.68
C PHE A 242 14.83 -2.26 -16.12
N VAL A 243 13.93 -3.25 -16.27
CA VAL A 243 14.31 -4.60 -16.69
C VAL A 243 14.74 -4.63 -18.15
N ASN A 244 14.13 -3.83 -19.02
CA ASN A 244 14.57 -3.70 -20.41
C ASN A 244 15.96 -3.09 -20.51
N GLU A 245 16.21 -1.98 -19.81
CA GLU A 245 17.54 -1.34 -19.76
C GLU A 245 18.60 -2.33 -19.23
N LEU A 246 18.28 -3.07 -18.17
CA LEU A 246 19.19 -4.07 -17.61
C LEU A 246 19.44 -5.23 -18.59
N TYR A 247 18.42 -5.64 -19.35
CA TYR A 247 18.54 -6.69 -20.36
C TYR A 247 19.34 -6.23 -21.58
N ASP A 248 19.17 -4.98 -22.01
CA ASP A 248 19.93 -4.43 -23.13
C ASP A 248 21.42 -4.31 -22.77
N GLU A 249 21.75 -4.01 -21.51
CA GLU A 249 23.14 -3.99 -21.02
C GLU A 249 23.73 -5.40 -20.79
N TRP A 250 22.98 -6.34 -20.19
CA TRP A 250 23.54 -7.59 -19.64
C TRP A 250 22.87 -8.87 -20.12
N GLY A 251 21.92 -8.80 -21.06
CA GLY A 251 21.07 -9.91 -21.49
C GLY A 251 21.83 -11.14 -22.00
N ASN A 252 23.03 -10.95 -22.55
CA ASN A 252 23.90 -12.02 -23.04
C ASN A 252 25.07 -12.35 -22.10
N ASN A 253 25.19 -11.69 -20.95
CA ASN A 253 26.33 -11.89 -20.05
C ASN A 253 26.15 -13.14 -19.16
N PRO A 254 27.01 -14.17 -19.29
CA PRO A 254 26.88 -15.41 -18.54
C PRO A 254 27.20 -15.27 -17.04
N GLN A 255 27.93 -14.23 -16.63
CA GLN A 255 28.25 -13.96 -15.22
C GLN A 255 27.12 -13.21 -14.51
N PHE A 256 26.37 -12.37 -15.23
CA PHE A 256 25.33 -11.53 -14.65
C PHE A 256 24.05 -12.32 -14.35
N LYS A 257 23.57 -13.13 -15.30
CA LYS A 257 22.32 -13.92 -15.18
C LYS A 257 22.19 -14.71 -13.86
N PRO A 258 23.17 -15.52 -13.43
CA PRO A 258 23.02 -16.30 -12.19
C PRO A 258 22.96 -15.41 -10.93
N LEU A 259 23.60 -14.23 -10.96
CA LEU A 259 23.62 -13.30 -9.83
C LEU A 259 22.30 -12.55 -9.65
N ILE A 260 21.43 -12.51 -10.68
CA ILE A 260 20.10 -11.88 -10.58
C ILE A 260 19.23 -12.60 -9.55
N LEU A 261 19.19 -13.94 -9.57
CA LEU A 261 18.37 -14.72 -8.63
C LEU A 261 18.87 -14.57 -7.19
N GLU A 262 20.18 -14.57 -6.99
CA GLU A 262 20.82 -14.30 -5.69
C GLU A 262 20.52 -12.88 -5.20
N ALA A 263 20.57 -11.88 -6.08
CA ALA A 263 20.21 -10.50 -5.76
C ALA A 263 18.73 -10.38 -5.35
N LEU A 264 17.82 -11.03 -6.08
CA LEU A 264 16.38 -11.02 -5.76
C LEU A 264 16.09 -11.72 -4.43
N GLN A 265 16.72 -12.85 -4.17
CA GLN A 265 16.63 -13.52 -2.86
C GLN A 265 17.15 -12.61 -1.75
N TYR A 266 18.27 -11.93 -2.00
CA TYR A 266 18.84 -10.98 -1.05
C TYR A 266 17.86 -9.83 -0.75
N VAL A 267 17.24 -9.23 -1.77
CA VAL A 267 16.20 -8.20 -1.61
C VAL A 267 15.00 -8.74 -0.82
N ALA A 268 14.55 -9.96 -1.11
CA ALA A 268 13.45 -10.59 -0.38
C ALA A 268 13.77 -10.77 1.11
N ILE A 269 14.98 -11.22 1.45
CA ILE A 269 15.48 -11.35 2.83
C ILE A 269 15.59 -9.96 3.49
N LEU A 270 16.04 -8.95 2.75
CA LEU A 270 16.19 -7.58 3.24
C LEU A 270 14.85 -6.97 3.62
N LYS A 271 13.81 -7.18 2.83
CA LYS A 271 12.50 -6.57 3.05
C LYS A 271 11.63 -7.32 4.05
N ARG A 272 11.78 -8.64 4.19
CA ARG A 272 10.98 -9.51 5.09
C ARG A 272 9.46 -9.51 4.81
N GLN A 273 8.96 -8.70 3.88
CA GLN A 273 7.57 -8.63 3.46
C GLN A 273 7.50 -8.62 1.93
N TYR A 274 6.80 -9.60 1.36
CA TYR A 274 6.52 -9.64 -0.07
C TYR A 274 5.45 -8.60 -0.39
N ASN A 275 5.78 -7.62 -1.24
CA ASN A 275 4.81 -6.68 -1.81
C ASN A 275 4.65 -6.96 -3.32
N TYR A 276 3.49 -6.64 -3.87
CA TYR A 276 3.13 -6.67 -5.29
C TYR A 276 4.27 -6.20 -6.21
N ALA A 277 4.87 -5.05 -5.93
CA ALA A 277 5.93 -4.49 -6.76
C ALA A 277 7.21 -5.38 -6.79
N HIS A 278 7.52 -6.07 -5.70
CA HIS A 278 8.66 -7.01 -5.66
C HIS A 278 8.36 -8.29 -6.42
N PHE A 279 7.13 -8.78 -6.27
CA PHE A 279 6.67 -9.94 -6.99
C PHE A 279 6.74 -9.68 -8.51
N LEU A 280 6.19 -8.55 -8.96
CA LEU A 280 6.21 -8.17 -10.37
C LEU A 280 7.64 -7.99 -10.91
N LEU A 281 8.54 -7.43 -10.11
CA LEU A 281 9.96 -7.30 -10.46
C LEU A 281 10.61 -8.68 -10.68
N THR A 282 10.41 -9.60 -9.75
CA THR A 282 10.95 -10.97 -9.84
C THR A 282 10.40 -11.70 -11.07
N GLU A 283 9.09 -11.66 -11.29
CA GLU A 283 8.44 -12.30 -12.44
C GLU A 283 8.97 -11.75 -13.77
N THR A 284 9.05 -10.41 -13.88
CA THR A 284 9.54 -9.74 -15.09
C THR A 284 11.01 -10.09 -15.37
N LEU A 285 11.86 -10.13 -14.34
CA LEU A 285 13.27 -10.51 -14.49
C LEU A 285 13.44 -11.98 -14.88
N VAL A 286 12.73 -12.90 -14.23
CA VAL A 286 12.79 -14.34 -14.55
C VAL A 286 12.36 -14.59 -15.99
N HIS A 287 11.24 -13.98 -16.42
CA HIS A 287 10.75 -14.14 -17.77
C HIS A 287 11.66 -13.46 -18.81
N ARG A 288 12.15 -12.25 -18.55
CA ARG A 288 12.96 -11.50 -19.55
C ARG A 288 14.36 -12.09 -19.72
N PHE A 289 14.98 -12.57 -18.65
CA PHE A 289 16.33 -13.16 -18.70
C PHE A 289 16.35 -14.68 -18.90
N GLU A 290 15.17 -15.31 -19.01
CA GLU A 290 14.98 -16.77 -19.14
C GLU A 290 15.71 -17.55 -18.02
N LEU A 291 15.56 -17.08 -16.79
CA LEU A 291 16.27 -17.63 -15.64
C LEU A 291 15.67 -18.98 -15.22
N GLN A 292 16.53 -19.98 -15.01
CA GLN A 292 16.11 -21.27 -14.47
C GLN A 292 15.97 -21.18 -12.94
N THR A 293 14.74 -21.29 -12.44
CA THR A 293 14.41 -21.20 -11.00
C THR A 293 14.82 -22.43 -10.18
N ASN A 294 15.31 -23.49 -10.84
CA ASN A 294 15.75 -24.73 -10.19
C ASN A 294 17.21 -24.66 -9.69
N ALA A 295 17.90 -23.55 -9.89
CA ALA A 295 19.26 -23.37 -9.41
C ALA A 295 19.32 -23.32 -7.88
N THR A 296 20.21 -24.11 -7.27
CA THR A 296 20.49 -24.04 -5.84
C THR A 296 21.11 -22.69 -5.49
N LEU A 297 20.35 -21.86 -4.77
CA LEU A 297 20.83 -20.58 -4.27
C LEU A 297 21.83 -20.82 -3.13
N THR A 298 23.00 -20.22 -3.26
CA THR A 298 24.14 -20.38 -2.37
C THR A 298 24.01 -19.51 -1.12
N GLY A 299 23.29 -18.38 -1.17
CA GLY A 299 23.18 -17.45 -0.05
C GLY A 299 24.45 -16.63 0.22
N HIS A 300 25.48 -16.81 -0.62
CA HIS A 300 26.78 -16.12 -0.57
C HIS A 300 26.83 -14.88 -1.47
N PHE A 301 25.67 -14.26 -1.75
CA PHE A 301 25.54 -13.11 -2.65
C PHE A 301 26.56 -11.99 -2.38
N ALA A 302 26.82 -11.67 -1.11
CA ALA A 302 27.78 -10.62 -0.73
C ALA A 302 29.22 -10.93 -1.19
N GLU A 303 29.64 -12.18 -1.10
CA GLU A 303 30.99 -12.63 -1.52
C GLU A 303 31.08 -12.71 -3.04
N GLN A 304 30.01 -13.16 -3.70
CA GLN A 304 29.92 -13.22 -5.16
C GLN A 304 29.97 -11.83 -5.80
N VAL A 305 29.29 -10.84 -5.20
CA VAL A 305 29.31 -9.44 -5.66
C VAL A 305 30.70 -8.81 -5.47
N ALA A 306 31.40 -9.15 -4.39
CA ALA A 306 32.75 -8.65 -4.13
C ALA A 306 33.76 -9.14 -5.20
N ASN A 307 33.59 -10.38 -5.67
CA ASN A 307 34.44 -10.99 -6.69
C ASN A 307 34.02 -10.68 -8.13
N ALA A 308 32.89 -10.00 -8.33
CA ALA A 308 32.39 -9.65 -9.65
C ALA A 308 33.11 -8.43 -10.26
N PRO A 309 33.20 -8.34 -11.60
CA PRO A 309 33.68 -7.16 -12.30
C PRO A 309 32.98 -5.89 -11.83
N VAL A 310 33.70 -4.76 -11.84
CA VAL A 310 33.20 -3.48 -11.31
C VAL A 310 31.89 -3.08 -11.99
N GLU A 311 31.76 -3.30 -13.30
CA GLU A 311 30.56 -2.97 -14.07
C GLU A 311 29.35 -3.84 -13.68
N VAL A 312 29.55 -5.16 -13.54
CA VAL A 312 28.53 -6.12 -13.07
C VAL A 312 28.05 -5.73 -11.66
N ARG A 313 28.99 -5.40 -10.77
CA ARG A 313 28.68 -4.96 -9.41
C ARG A 313 27.84 -3.69 -9.40
N ARG A 314 28.12 -2.71 -10.26
CA ARG A 314 27.31 -1.48 -10.36
C ARG A 314 25.86 -1.77 -10.75
N SER A 315 25.65 -2.68 -11.70
CA SER A 315 24.30 -3.06 -12.13
C SER A 315 23.56 -3.89 -11.08
N LEU A 316 24.26 -4.73 -10.32
CA LEU A 316 23.69 -5.43 -9.15
C LEU A 316 23.36 -4.47 -8.01
N GLU A 317 24.21 -3.46 -7.75
CA GLU A 317 23.91 -2.36 -6.82
C GLU A 317 22.64 -1.62 -7.26
N ARG A 318 22.51 -1.31 -8.56
CA ARG A 318 21.32 -0.69 -9.17
C ARG A 318 20.06 -1.54 -8.94
N LEU A 319 20.15 -2.86 -9.18
CA LEU A 319 19.06 -3.81 -8.94
C LEU A 319 18.66 -3.90 -7.45
N LEU A 320 19.63 -3.90 -6.53
CA LEU A 320 19.35 -3.91 -5.08
C LEU A 320 18.63 -2.64 -4.65
N VAL A 321 19.10 -1.47 -5.08
CA VAL A 321 18.49 -0.18 -4.76
C VAL A 321 17.09 -0.10 -5.36
N PHE A 322 16.92 -0.50 -6.62
CA PHE A 322 15.63 -0.58 -7.29
C PHE A 322 14.67 -1.49 -6.53
N GLY A 323 15.10 -2.71 -6.21
CA GLY A 323 14.33 -3.68 -5.47
C GLY A 323 13.85 -3.13 -4.14
N VAL A 324 14.70 -2.45 -3.37
CA VAL A 324 14.30 -1.83 -2.10
C VAL A 324 13.31 -0.67 -2.29
N LEU A 325 13.45 0.13 -3.35
CA LEU A 325 12.67 1.35 -3.57
C LEU A 325 11.37 1.17 -4.36
N VAL A 326 11.20 0.08 -5.11
CA VAL A 326 10.05 -0.12 -6.02
C VAL A 326 8.68 -0.08 -5.32
N ASP A 327 8.67 -0.29 -4.01
CA ASP A 327 7.47 -0.17 -3.14
C ASP A 327 7.14 1.27 -2.71
N GLY A 328 7.95 2.25 -3.09
CA GLY A 328 7.75 3.66 -2.76
C GLY A 328 7.83 4.00 -1.28
N LYS A 329 8.26 3.07 -0.42
CA LYS A 329 8.48 3.31 1.01
C LYS A 329 9.86 2.79 1.40
N LEU A 330 10.54 3.55 2.26
CA LEU A 330 11.81 3.14 2.85
C LEU A 330 11.65 3.08 4.37
N SER A 331 11.53 1.87 4.91
CA SER A 331 11.36 1.65 6.34
C SER A 331 12.64 2.00 7.12
N TRP A 332 12.51 2.26 8.41
CA TRP A 332 13.68 2.53 9.27
C TRP A 332 14.64 1.33 9.31
N PHE A 333 14.12 0.10 9.28
CA PHE A 333 14.92 -1.12 9.22
C PHE A 333 15.66 -1.26 7.89
N GLU A 334 15.01 -0.96 6.76
CA GLU A 334 15.67 -0.91 5.45
C GLU A 334 16.76 0.15 5.41
N LYS A 335 16.52 1.36 5.92
CA LYS A 335 17.55 2.41 6.07
C LYS A 335 18.76 1.89 6.86
N ARG A 336 18.52 1.18 7.97
CA ARG A 336 19.60 0.61 8.79
C ARG A 336 20.34 -0.49 8.05
N ARG A 337 19.64 -1.35 7.30
CA ARG A 337 20.24 -2.43 6.51
C ARG A 337 21.05 -1.91 5.34
N LEU A 338 20.55 -0.94 4.57
CA LEU A 338 21.31 -0.27 3.51
C LEU A 338 22.62 0.33 4.04
N ARG A 339 22.60 0.94 5.23
CA ARG A 339 23.84 1.41 5.89
C ARG A 339 24.80 0.27 6.23
N GLN A 340 24.29 -0.90 6.63
CA GLN A 340 25.11 -2.08 6.87
C GLN A 340 25.70 -2.64 5.57
N LEU A 341 24.94 -2.67 4.47
CA LEU A 341 25.44 -3.09 3.16
C LEU A 341 26.57 -2.20 2.67
N ARG A 342 26.42 -0.88 2.84
CA ARG A 342 27.48 0.08 2.54
C ARG A 342 28.73 -0.15 3.38
N ARG A 343 28.59 -0.41 4.68
CA ARG A 343 29.73 -0.75 5.55
C ARG A 343 30.46 -2.02 5.12
N LYS A 344 29.75 -2.94 4.46
CA LYS A 344 30.31 -4.17 3.90
C LYS A 344 30.89 -3.99 2.48
N GLY A 345 30.89 -2.77 1.94
CA GLY A 345 31.41 -2.48 0.59
C GLY A 345 30.50 -2.93 -0.55
N LEU A 346 29.26 -3.31 -0.27
CA LEU A 346 28.28 -3.79 -1.27
C LEU A 346 27.47 -2.68 -1.93
N LEU A 347 27.54 -1.45 -1.41
CA LEU A 347 26.89 -0.27 -1.97
C LEU A 347 27.94 0.84 -1.99
N SER A 348 28.66 0.94 -3.09
CA SER A 348 29.82 1.84 -3.20
C SER A 348 29.42 3.20 -3.75
N ASN A 349 28.44 3.21 -4.66
CA ASN A 349 28.11 4.38 -5.47
C ASN A 349 26.92 5.22 -4.98
N TYR A 350 26.11 4.69 -4.06
CA TYR A 350 24.88 5.36 -3.62
C TYR A 350 25.00 5.89 -2.19
N GLN A 351 24.87 7.20 -2.00
CA GLN A 351 24.75 7.77 -0.66
C GLN A 351 23.30 7.64 -0.14
N PRO A 352 23.09 7.65 1.19
CA PRO A 352 21.75 7.63 1.78
C PRO A 352 20.88 8.80 1.31
N ALA A 353 21.48 9.95 0.99
CA ALA A 353 20.78 11.10 0.45
C ALA A 353 20.27 10.82 -0.97
N ASP A 354 21.07 10.17 -1.81
CA ASP A 354 20.70 9.81 -3.19
C ASP A 354 19.55 8.81 -3.20
N ILE A 355 19.63 7.77 -2.37
CA ILE A 355 18.56 6.76 -2.23
C ILE A 355 17.25 7.42 -1.77
N GLN A 356 17.33 8.39 -0.87
CA GLN A 356 16.16 9.13 -0.40
C GLN A 356 15.60 10.06 -1.49
N ARG A 357 16.47 10.70 -2.29
CA ARG A 357 16.08 11.53 -3.43
C ARG A 357 15.36 10.69 -4.49
N ILE A 358 15.96 9.58 -4.92
CA ILE A 358 15.38 8.63 -5.88
C ILE A 358 14.00 8.15 -5.41
N GLY A 359 13.89 7.75 -4.14
CA GLY A 359 12.60 7.35 -3.58
C GLY A 359 11.55 8.46 -3.55
N SER A 360 11.97 9.72 -3.34
CA SER A 360 11.07 10.88 -3.36
C SER A 360 10.60 11.23 -4.78
N GLU A 361 11.48 11.09 -5.78
CA GLU A 361 11.19 11.32 -7.19
C GLU A 361 10.27 10.25 -7.76
N TYR A 362 10.50 8.98 -7.39
CA TYR A 362 9.58 7.89 -7.68
C TYR A 362 8.20 8.16 -7.09
N ASN A 363 8.10 8.56 -5.81
CA ASN A 363 6.81 8.91 -5.22
C ASN A 363 6.16 10.15 -5.83
N ALA A 364 6.93 11.01 -6.50
CA ALA A 364 6.43 12.18 -7.22
C ALA A 364 5.93 11.85 -8.64
N GLY A 365 6.10 10.61 -9.12
CA GLY A 365 5.69 10.23 -10.47
C GLY A 365 6.81 10.29 -11.51
N ARG A 366 8.03 10.66 -11.12
CA ARG A 366 9.12 10.88 -12.10
C ARG A 366 9.77 9.59 -12.57
N GLY A 367 9.67 8.51 -11.81
CA GLY A 367 10.40 7.26 -12.05
C GLY A 367 11.55 7.07 -11.07
N LEU A 368 12.26 5.94 -11.17
CA LEU A 368 13.38 5.59 -10.28
C LEU A 368 14.75 6.07 -10.82
N TRP A 369 14.85 6.47 -12.09
CA TRP A 369 16.13 6.72 -12.77
C TRP A 369 16.06 7.89 -13.78
N VAL A 370 15.50 9.03 -13.37
CA VAL A 370 15.50 10.28 -14.17
C VAL A 370 16.61 11.22 -13.73
#